data_AF-A0A0D3KWE4-F1
#
_entry.id   AF-A0A0D3KWE4-F1
#
_cell.length_a   1.000
_cell.length_b   1.000
_cell.length_c   1.000
_cell.angle_alpha   90.00
_cell.angle_beta   90.00
_cell.angle_gamma   90.00
#
_symmetry.space_group_name_H-M   'P 1'
#
loop_
_entity.id
_entity.type
_entity.pdbx_description
1 polymer ?
#
loop_
_entity_poly.entity_id
_entity_poly.type
_entity_poly.pdbx_seq_one_letter_code
_entity_poly.pdbx_strand_id
1 'polypeptide(L)' 'ELLEEEDPDRYQTQFANYIEKDIEADSLEEMYQKAHEAIREDPEFTPSEKKDSYPAVNDQPRKTYEERKASVAAKKAAM' A
#
# COMPACT_ATOMS: atom_id res chain seq x y z
N GLU A 1 20.93 14.48 -10.68
CA GLU A 1 22.17 15.28 -10.74
C GLU A 1 21.97 16.69 -10.18
N LEU A 2 21.28 17.63 -10.84
CA LEU A 2 21.17 19.02 -10.32
C LEU A 2 20.74 19.12 -8.85
N LEU A 3 19.74 18.33 -8.44
CA LEU A 3 19.22 18.36 -7.08
C LEU A 3 20.19 17.76 -6.04
N GLU A 4 21.02 16.80 -6.47
CA GLU A 4 22.02 16.17 -5.61
C GLU A 4 23.13 17.17 -5.22
N GLU A 5 23.47 18.08 -6.14
CA GLU A 5 24.48 19.12 -5.93
C GLU A 5 23.93 20.36 -5.22
N GLU A 6 22.71 20.81 -5.56
CA GLU A 6 22.13 22.05 -5.04
C GLU A 6 21.43 21.89 -3.68
N ASP A 7 20.81 20.74 -3.41
CA ASP A 7 20.02 20.50 -2.19
C ASP A 7 20.00 19.01 -1.81
N PRO A 8 21.06 18.52 -1.14
CA PRO A 8 21.21 17.10 -0.81
C PRO A 8 20.13 16.58 0.14
N ASP A 9 19.58 17.43 1.02
CA ASP A 9 18.50 17.05 1.93
C ASP A 9 17.19 16.78 1.14
N ARG A 10 16.89 17.64 0.16
CA ARG A 10 15.76 17.44 -0.73
C ARG A 10 15.96 16.25 -1.67
N TYR A 11 17.19 16.00 -2.11
CA TYR A 11 17.53 14.80 -2.89
C TYR A 11 17.25 13.52 -2.11
N GLN A 12 17.71 13.43 -0.85
CA GLN A 12 17.48 12.28 0.02
C GLN A 12 15.98 12.03 0.26
N THR A 13 15.18 13.08 0.47
CA THR A 13 13.74 12.91 0.73
C THR A 13 12.96 12.54 -0.53
N GLN A 14 13.28 13.12 -1.69
CA GLN A 14 12.55 12.87 -2.94
C GLN A 14 12.94 11.54 -3.59
N PHE A 15 14.20 11.14 -3.47
CA PHE A 15 14.74 9.95 -4.10
C PHE A 15 15.12 8.85 -3.12
N ALA A 16 14.57 8.88 -1.89
CA ALA A 16 14.81 7.87 -0.84
C ALA A 16 14.71 6.44 -1.37
N ASN A 17 13.65 6.11 -2.12
CA ASN A 17 13.45 4.77 -2.69
C ASN A 17 14.49 4.38 -3.76
N TYR A 18 15.08 5.35 -4.46
CA TYR A 18 16.14 5.07 -5.44
C TYR A 18 17.47 4.87 -4.75
N ILE A 19 17.75 5.66 -3.71
CA ILE A 19 18.93 5.49 -2.86
C ILE A 19 18.88 4.12 -2.15
N GLU A 20 17.73 3.73 -1.59
CA GLU A 20 17.54 2.41 -0.96
C GLU A 20 17.71 1.23 -1.91
N LYS A 21 17.54 1.44 -3.22
CA LYS A 21 17.64 0.41 -4.26
C LYS A 21 18.93 0.53 -5.08
N ASP A 22 19.85 1.41 -4.68
CA ASP A 22 21.10 1.70 -5.39
C ASP A 22 20.87 2.04 -6.88
N ILE A 23 19.81 2.81 -7.17
CA ILE A 23 19.48 3.28 -8.53
C ILE A 23 20.02 4.69 -8.73
N GLU A 24 21.00 4.81 -9.62
CA GLU A 24 21.63 6.09 -9.99
C GLU A 24 20.99 6.69 -11.25
N ALA A 25 21.21 7.99 -11.49
CA ALA A 25 20.64 8.72 -12.62
C ALA A 25 21.01 8.09 -13.98
N ASP A 26 22.27 7.69 -14.16
CA ASP A 26 22.77 7.07 -15.39
C ASP A 26 22.18 5.68 -15.65
N SER A 27 21.83 4.95 -14.58
CA SER A 27 21.30 3.59 -14.69
C SER A 27 19.81 3.54 -15.10
N LEU A 28 19.10 4.67 -15.00
CA LEU A 28 17.66 4.73 -15.28
C LEU A 28 17.34 4.42 -16.75
N GLU A 29 18.14 4.90 -17.70
CA GLU A 29 17.90 4.65 -19.12
C GLU A 29 17.97 3.15 -19.43
N GLU A 30 19.05 2.49 -18.99
CA GLU A 30 19.24 1.05 -19.20
C GLU A 30 18.15 0.22 -18.50
N MET A 31 17.73 0.61 -17.30
CA MET A 31 16.63 -0.05 -16.58
C MET A 31 15.33 -0.06 -17.40
N TYR A 32 14.96 1.08 -18.00
CA TYR A 32 13.74 1.16 -18.81
C TYR A 32 13.87 0.46 -20.16
N GLN A 33 15.05 0.50 -20.80
CA GLN A 33 15.29 -0.26 -22.04
C GLN A 33 15.09 -1.77 -21.81
N LYS A 34 15.68 -2.33 -20.75
CA LYS A 34 15.49 -3.73 -20.35
C LYS A 34 14.04 -4.05 -20.03
N ALA A 35 13.32 -3.14 -19.35
CA ALA A 35 11.91 -3.33 -19.06
C ALA A 35 11.06 -3.41 -20.35
N HIS A 36 11.36 -2.57 -21.34
CA HIS A 36 10.66 -2.62 -22.64
C HIS A 36 10.95 -3.89 -23.42
N GLU A 37 12.17 -4.41 -23.37
CA GLU A 37 12.51 -5.71 -23.97
C GLU A 37 11.74 -6.85 -23.29
N ALA A 38 11.77 -6.91 -21.96
CA ALA A 38 11.06 -7.92 -21.19
C ALA A 38 9.54 -7.94 -21.45
N ILE A 39 8.89 -6.76 -21.52
CA ILE A 39 7.45 -6.66 -21.82
C ILE A 39 7.12 -7.10 -23.26
N ARG A 40 8.05 -6.91 -24.22
CA ARG A 40 7.84 -7.37 -25.60
C ARG A 40 8.03 -8.87 -25.74
N GLU A 41 8.94 -9.45 -24.96
CA GLU A 41 9.18 -10.90 -24.93
C GLU A 41 8.00 -11.65 -24.28
N ASP A 42 7.49 -11.15 -23.15
CA ASP A 42 6.34 -11.71 -22.44
C ASP A 42 5.29 -10.64 -22.13
N PRO A 43 4.31 -10.43 -23.04
CA PRO A 43 3.24 -9.47 -22.85
C PRO A 43 2.08 -10.02 -21.99
N GLU A 44 2.14 -11.29 -21.55
CA GLU A 44 1.03 -11.90 -20.82
C GLU A 44 0.97 -11.44 -19.37
N PHE A 45 -0.24 -11.25 -18.86
CA PHE A 45 -0.45 -10.89 -17.46
C PHE A 45 -0.37 -12.14 -16.58
N THR A 46 0.61 -12.17 -15.67
CA THR A 46 0.68 -13.21 -14.64
C THR A 46 -0.12 -12.77 -13.40
N PRO A 47 -1.24 -13.44 -13.05
CA PRO A 47 -1.98 -13.13 -11.83
C PRO A 47 -1.17 -13.49 -10.59
N SER A 48 -1.15 -12.60 -9.61
CA SER A 48 -0.53 -12.88 -8.31
C SER A 48 -1.36 -13.87 -7.49
N GLU A 49 -0.69 -14.65 -6.65
CA GLU A 49 -1.34 -15.47 -5.63
C GLU A 49 -2.00 -14.56 -4.58
N LYS A 50 -3.32 -14.41 -4.68
CA LYS A 50 -4.12 -13.65 -3.72
C LYS A 50 -4.67 -14.61 -2.66
N LYS A 51 -4.73 -14.15 -1.41
CA LYS A 51 -5.47 -14.87 -0.36
C LYS A 51 -6.96 -14.82 -0.70
N ASP A 52 -7.66 -15.94 -0.52
CA ASP A 52 -9.11 -16.05 -0.76
C ASP A 52 -9.93 -15.06 0.10
N SER A 53 -9.40 -14.68 1.26
CA SER A 53 -10.00 -13.64 2.08
C SER A 53 -8.96 -12.90 2.92
N TYR A 54 -9.30 -11.67 3.28
CA TYR A 54 -8.61 -10.87 4.28
C TYR A 54 -9.48 -10.85 5.55
N PRO A 55 -8.88 -10.82 6.75
CA PRO A 55 -9.66 -10.63 7.96
C PRO A 55 -10.46 -9.33 7.85
N ALA A 56 -11.72 -9.36 8.28
CA ALA A 56 -12.55 -8.17 8.31
C ALA A 56 -11.90 -7.14 9.23
N VAL A 57 -11.54 -5.98 8.68
CA VAL A 57 -11.06 -4.85 9.47
C VAL A 57 -12.29 -4.25 10.14
N ASN A 58 -12.32 -4.29 11.48
CA ASN A 58 -13.43 -3.81 12.32
C ASN A 58 -14.72 -4.65 12.24
N ASP A 59 -14.62 -5.96 12.49
CA ASP A 59 -15.81 -6.79 12.68
C ASP A 59 -16.56 -6.38 13.97
N GLN A 60 -17.79 -5.92 13.80
CA GLN A 60 -18.65 -5.50 14.90
C GLN A 60 -19.63 -6.65 15.19
N PRO A 61 -19.49 -7.35 16.33
CA PRO A 61 -20.35 -8.46 16.65
C PRO A 61 -21.80 -7.99 16.74
N ARG A 62 -22.72 -8.76 16.14
CA ARG A 62 -24.15 -8.48 16.27
C ARG A 62 -24.58 -8.67 17.71
N LYS A 63 -25.25 -7.66 18.29
CA LYS A 63 -25.82 -7.74 19.63
C LYS A 63 -26.77 -8.94 19.77
N THR A 64 -26.58 -9.72 20.82
CA THR A 64 -27.47 -10.82 21.17
C THR A 64 -28.87 -10.29 21.55
N TYR A 65 -29.84 -11.20 21.66
CA TYR A 65 -31.20 -10.80 22.06
C TYR A 65 -31.23 -10.19 23.47
N GLU A 66 -30.46 -10.76 24.40
CA GLU A 66 -30.39 -10.30 25.79
C GLU A 66 -29.74 -8.92 25.90
N GLU A 67 -28.64 -8.69 25.19
CA GLU A 67 -27.98 -7.38 25.12
C GLU A 67 -28.90 -6.31 24.53
N ARG A 68 -29.68 -6.66 23.50
CA ARG A 68 -30.70 -5.77 22.94
C ARG A 68 -31.77 -5.42 23.97
N LYS A 69 -32.27 -6.41 24.71
CA LYS A 69 -33.29 -6.21 25.76
C LYS A 69 -32.75 -5.34 26.90
N ALA A 70 -31.52 -5.58 27.36
CA ALA A 70 -30.85 -4.79 28.38
C ALA A 70 -30.65 -3.34 27.93
N SER A 71 -30.22 -3.12 26.68
CA SER A 71 -30.06 -1.77 26.12
C SER A 71 -31.38 -0.99 26.07
N VAL A 72 -32.49 -1.66 25.73
CA VAL A 72 -33.83 -1.05 25.74
C VAL A 72 -34.26 -0.68 27.16
N ALA A 73 -34.05 -1.58 28.14
CA ALA A 73 -34.36 -1.31 29.55
C ALA A 73 -33.56 -0.13 30.10
N ALA A 74 -32.24 -0.09 29.85
CA ALA A 74 -31.37 1.01 30.27
C ALA A 74 -31.79 2.35 29.66
N LYS A 75 -32.13 2.39 28.36
CA LYS A 75 -32.63 3.60 27.70
C LYS A 75 -33.95 4.10 28.28
N LYS A 76 -34.86 3.18 28.63
CA LYS A 76 -36.13 3.53 29.28
C LYS A 76 -35.93 4.06 30.70
N ALA A 77 -34.93 3.59 31.43
CA ALA A 77 -34.62 4.05 32.78
C ALA A 77 -33.89 5.41 32.80
N ALA A 78 -33.19 5.74 31.72
CA ALA A 78 -32.47 7.01 31.56
C ALA A 78 -33.31 8.13 30.92
N MET A 79 -34.56 7.83 30.53
CA MET A 79 -35.54 8.78 30.01
C MET A 79 -36.53 9.16 31.11
#